data_AF-G6YEX0-F1
#
_entry.id   AF-G6YEX0-F1
#
_cell.length_a   1.000
_cell.length_b   1.000
_cell.length_c   1.000
_cell.angle_alpha   90.00
_cell.angle_beta   90.00
_cell.angle_gamma   90.00
#
_symmetry.space_group_name_H-M   'P 1'
#
loop_
_entity.id
_entity.type
_entity.pdbx_description
1 polymer ?
#
loop_
_entity_poly.entity_id
_entity_poly.type
_entity_poly.pdbx_seq_one_letter_code
_entity_poly.pdbx_strand_id
1 'polypeptide(L)'
;MKTDGDSSARKTPPTAIRWADLADLILIIAREIQFRGYRDERVFLLSQSEGMVMRHLVAHASATPSQIAAATGLQRTNASTVLRDLEGKGLIERHVDPQDRRGVSVHRTRRGADNYALVRKEWGDAVSAAAGGDASGLDEAIALLRSIEAGLIATRPKGSDDRARRGS
;
A
#
# COMPACT_ATOMS: atom_id res chain seq x y z
N MET A 1 -40.89 -26.30 -35.29
CA MET A 1 -39.76 -27.05 -34.72
C MET A 1 -38.50 -26.73 -35.52
N LYS A 2 -37.63 -25.88 -34.96
CA LYS A 2 -36.20 -25.76 -35.25
C LYS A 2 -35.61 -24.86 -34.16
N THR A 3 -35.18 -25.51 -33.09
CA THR A 3 -34.27 -24.99 -32.07
C THR A 3 -32.86 -25.30 -32.55
N ASP A 4 -32.07 -24.28 -32.83
CA ASP A 4 -30.60 -24.32 -32.86
C ASP A 4 -30.21 -22.88 -32.49
N GLY A 5 -29.94 -22.58 -31.24
CA GLY A 5 -28.70 -23.00 -30.60
C GLY A 5 -27.74 -21.82 -30.64
N ASP A 6 -28.17 -20.68 -30.10
CA ASP A 6 -27.28 -19.55 -29.80
C ASP A 6 -26.44 -19.94 -28.58
N SER A 7 -25.54 -20.89 -28.81
CA SER A 7 -24.46 -21.22 -27.90
C SER A 7 -23.40 -20.16 -28.12
N SER A 8 -23.62 -19.00 -27.49
CA SER A 8 -22.63 -17.96 -27.31
C SER A 8 -21.46 -18.55 -26.53
N ALA A 9 -20.54 -19.16 -27.27
CA ALA A 9 -19.26 -19.60 -26.78
C ALA A 9 -18.57 -18.36 -26.21
N ARG A 10 -18.51 -18.29 -24.87
CA ARG A 10 -17.69 -17.33 -24.13
C ARG A 10 -16.26 -17.44 -24.64
N LYS A 11 -15.90 -16.64 -25.64
CA LYS A 11 -14.52 -16.47 -26.08
C LYS A 11 -13.77 -15.93 -24.87
N THR A 12 -12.92 -16.75 -24.26
CA THR A 12 -12.03 -16.31 -23.18
C THR A 12 -11.33 -15.04 -23.66
N PRO A 13 -11.51 -13.89 -22.98
CA PRO A 13 -10.92 -12.65 -23.42
C PRO A 13 -9.39 -12.82 -23.47
N PRO A 14 -8.71 -12.16 -24.45
CA PRO A 14 -7.26 -12.17 -24.54
C PRO A 14 -6.60 -11.91 -23.18
N THR A 15 -5.51 -12.61 -22.87
CA THR A 15 -4.82 -12.54 -21.57
C THR A 15 -4.49 -11.10 -21.15
N ALA A 16 -4.18 -10.22 -22.10
CA ALA A 16 -3.94 -8.80 -21.85
C ALA A 16 -5.16 -8.07 -21.24
N ILE A 17 -6.38 -8.40 -21.68
CA ILE A 17 -7.61 -7.86 -21.12
C ILE A 17 -7.78 -8.34 -19.67
N ARG A 18 -7.48 -9.62 -19.41
CA ARG A 18 -7.55 -10.19 -18.05
C ARG A 18 -6.58 -9.53 -17.06
N TRP A 19 -5.41 -9.10 -17.52
CA TRP A 19 -4.45 -8.34 -16.70
C TRP A 19 -4.93 -6.91 -16.41
N ALA A 20 -5.58 -6.25 -17.38
CA ALA A 20 -6.18 -4.94 -17.17
C ALA A 20 -7.34 -5.01 -16.17
N ASP A 21 -8.21 -6.01 -16.30
CA ASP A 21 -9.32 -6.25 -15.37
C ASP A 21 -8.80 -6.50 -13.93
N LEU A 22 -7.73 -7.29 -13.79
CA LEU A 22 -7.10 -7.50 -12.49
C LEU A 22 -6.55 -6.19 -11.90
N ALA A 23 -5.88 -5.36 -12.71
CA ALA A 23 -5.33 -4.10 -12.25
C ALA A 23 -6.44 -3.15 -11.77
N ASP A 24 -7.53 -3.02 -12.53
CA ASP A 24 -8.67 -2.18 -12.16
C ASP A 24 -9.35 -2.68 -10.89
N LEU A 25 -9.57 -4.01 -10.79
CA LEU A 25 -10.13 -4.64 -9.60
C LEU A 25 -9.29 -4.39 -8.35
N ILE A 26 -7.95 -4.47 -8.45
CA ILE A 26 -7.05 -4.15 -7.32
C ILE A 26 -7.22 -2.71 -6.86
N LEU A 27 -7.33 -1.75 -7.79
CA LEU A 27 -7.52 -0.34 -7.46
C LEU A 27 -8.87 -0.08 -6.78
N ILE A 28 -9.93 -0.71 -7.28
CA ILE A 28 -11.28 -0.65 -6.69
C ILE A 28 -11.26 -1.24 -5.27
N ILE A 29 -10.70 -2.44 -5.10
CA ILE A 29 -10.61 -3.10 -3.78
C ILE A 29 -9.76 -2.25 -2.82
N ALA A 30 -8.63 -1.71 -3.27
CA ALA A 30 -7.79 -0.84 -2.45
C ALA A 30 -8.56 0.40 -1.98
N ARG A 31 -9.39 0.98 -2.85
CA ARG A 31 -10.27 2.11 -2.51
C ARG A 31 -11.33 1.71 -1.49
N GLU A 32 -12.00 0.57 -1.68
CA GLU A 32 -13.04 0.08 -0.77
C GLU A 32 -12.49 -0.24 0.63
N ILE A 33 -11.30 -0.85 0.71
CA ILE A 33 -10.63 -1.11 1.99
C ILE A 33 -10.33 0.20 2.71
N GLN A 34 -9.95 1.26 1.98
CA GLN A 34 -9.67 2.58 2.56
C GLN A 34 -10.93 3.35 2.94
N PHE A 35 -12.04 3.15 2.22
CA PHE A 35 -13.30 3.87 2.44
C PHE A 35 -14.09 3.32 3.61
N ARG A 36 -13.85 2.06 3.99
CA ARG A 36 -14.40 1.47 5.21
C ARG A 36 -13.81 2.19 6.42
N GLY A 37 -14.63 3.02 7.07
CA GLY A 37 -14.31 3.60 8.36
C GLY A 37 -14.03 2.52 9.41
N TYR A 38 -13.14 2.80 10.35
CA TYR A 38 -12.83 1.85 11.43
C TYR A 38 -13.93 1.94 12.49
N ARG A 39 -14.25 0.78 13.09
CA ARG A 39 -15.32 0.66 14.09
C ARG A 39 -14.92 1.19 15.47
N ASP A 40 -13.63 1.39 15.73
CA ASP A 40 -13.12 1.90 17.01
C ASP A 40 -12.66 3.36 16.86
N GLU A 41 -13.37 4.26 17.54
CA GLU A 41 -13.11 5.71 17.56
C GLU A 41 -11.74 6.09 18.14
N ARG A 42 -11.06 5.17 18.84
CA ARG A 42 -9.72 5.38 19.41
C ARG A 42 -8.59 5.11 18.42
N VAL A 43 -8.90 4.52 17.26
CA VAL A 43 -7.92 4.27 16.20
C VAL A 43 -7.67 5.56 15.44
N PHE A 44 -6.41 5.97 15.34
CA PHE A 44 -6.08 7.04 14.41
C PHE A 44 -6.22 6.50 12.99
N LEU A 45 -7.20 7.05 12.28
CA LEU A 45 -7.40 6.82 10.86
C LEU A 45 -6.09 7.13 10.13
N LEU A 46 -5.58 6.12 9.44
CA LEU A 46 -4.46 6.27 8.52
C LEU A 46 -5.03 6.53 7.13
N SER A 47 -4.69 7.67 6.55
CA SER A 47 -4.82 7.87 5.12
C SER A 47 -3.98 6.83 4.35
N GLN A 48 -4.21 6.70 3.04
CA GLN A 48 -3.44 5.79 2.19
C GLN A 48 -1.92 5.99 2.36
N SER A 49 -1.45 7.23 2.26
CA SER A 49 -0.03 7.57 2.36
C SER A 49 0.53 7.28 3.75
N GLU A 50 -0.22 7.58 4.81
CA GLU A 50 0.17 7.26 6.19
C GLU A 50 0.27 5.74 6.41
N GLY A 51 -0.70 4.98 5.89
CA GLY A 51 -0.68 3.52 5.92
C GLY A 51 0.52 2.93 5.18
N MET A 52 0.91 3.51 4.05
CA MET A 52 2.11 3.11 3.30
C MET A 52 3.40 3.36 4.10
N VAL A 53 3.52 4.52 4.75
CA VAL A 53 4.67 4.85 5.61
C VAL A 53 4.72 3.93 6.82
N MET A 54 3.60 3.74 7.53
CA MET A 54 3.53 2.85 8.70
C MET A 54 3.84 1.39 8.32
N ARG A 55 3.35 0.90 7.18
CA ARG A 55 3.73 -0.42 6.66
C ARG A 55 5.24 -0.57 6.48
N HIS A 56 5.88 0.43 5.90
CA HIS A 56 7.33 0.42 5.69
C HIS A 56 8.09 0.40 7.02
N LEU A 57 7.71 1.25 7.97
CA LEU A 57 8.29 1.30 9.32
C LEU A 57 7.94 0.06 10.17
N VAL A 58 6.91 -0.70 9.80
CA VAL A 58 6.63 -1.97 10.46
C VAL A 58 7.60 -3.06 10.02
N ALA A 59 8.00 -3.04 8.76
CA ALA A 59 8.99 -3.94 8.18
C ALA A 59 10.45 -3.54 8.51
N HIS A 60 10.70 -2.26 8.80
CA HIS A 60 12.05 -1.72 9.08
C HIS A 60 12.04 -0.95 10.40
N ALA A 61 12.92 -1.30 11.34
CA ALA A 61 12.95 -0.66 12.66
C ALA A 61 13.10 0.87 12.59
N SER A 62 13.88 1.36 11.63
CA SER A 62 14.07 2.79 11.36
C SER A 62 14.33 3.04 9.88
N ALA A 63 13.96 4.21 9.37
CA ALA A 63 14.29 4.63 8.00
C ALA A 63 14.47 6.15 7.90
N THR A 64 15.28 6.62 6.97
CA THR A 64 15.37 8.06 6.68
C THR A 64 14.17 8.53 5.83
N PRO A 65 13.80 9.82 5.87
CA PRO A 65 12.72 10.35 5.04
C PRO A 65 12.88 10.06 3.54
N SER A 66 14.12 10.06 3.04
CA SER A 66 14.45 9.73 1.64
C SER A 66 14.24 8.24 1.35
N GLN A 67 14.60 7.33 2.26
CA GLN A 67 14.30 5.91 2.13
C GLN A 67 12.79 5.66 2.14
N ILE A 68 12.05 6.33 3.02
CA ILE A 68 10.59 6.24 3.08
C ILE A 68 9.96 6.73 1.78
N ALA A 69 10.38 7.90 1.26
CA ALA A 69 9.89 8.42 -0.01
C ALA A 69 10.16 7.44 -1.17
N ALA A 70 11.38 6.89 -1.25
CA ALA A 70 11.75 5.92 -2.28
C ALA A 70 10.93 4.61 -2.18
N ALA A 71 10.71 4.09 -0.97
CA ALA A 71 9.98 2.86 -0.73
C ALA A 71 8.47 3.01 -0.96
N THR A 72 7.90 4.15 -0.58
CA THR A 72 6.47 4.45 -0.75
C THR A 72 6.14 5.01 -2.14
N GLY A 73 7.14 5.49 -2.90
CA GLY A 73 6.91 6.19 -4.17
C GLY A 73 6.32 7.59 -3.99
N LEU A 74 6.26 8.10 -2.75
CA LEU A 74 5.80 9.45 -2.46
C LEU A 74 6.85 10.47 -2.91
N GLN A 75 6.39 11.61 -3.42
CA GLN A 75 7.26 12.77 -3.65
C GLN A 75 7.81 13.27 -2.30
N ARG A 76 9.04 13.83 -2.29
CA ARG A 76 9.72 14.27 -1.05
C ARG A 76 8.89 15.25 -0.22
N THR A 77 8.17 16.16 -0.88
CA THR A 77 7.30 17.16 -0.23
C THR A 77 6.12 16.48 0.45
N ASN A 78 5.46 15.54 -0.25
CA ASN A 78 4.36 14.76 0.32
C ASN A 78 4.84 13.87 1.49
N ALA A 79 5.96 13.17 1.33
CA ALA A 79 6.55 12.34 2.38
C ALA A 79 6.84 13.16 3.65
N SER A 80 7.36 14.38 3.50
CA SER A 80 7.60 15.28 4.64
C SER A 80 6.32 15.66 5.39
N THR A 81 5.24 15.95 4.66
CA THR A 81 3.92 16.25 5.24
C THR A 81 3.35 15.05 5.98
N VAL A 82 3.30 13.89 5.32
CA VAL A 82 2.79 12.64 5.91
C VAL A 82 3.55 12.29 7.19
N LEU A 83 4.87 12.41 7.18
CA LEU A 83 5.68 12.16 8.37
C LEU A 83 5.40 13.18 9.49
N ARG A 84 5.14 14.45 9.18
CA ARG A 84 4.76 15.45 10.19
C ARG A 84 3.41 15.11 10.82
N ASP A 85 2.44 14.68 10.01
CA ASP A 85 1.10 14.32 10.49
C ASP A 85 1.13 13.08 11.38
N LEU A 86 1.90 12.06 10.99
CA LEU A 86 2.13 10.85 11.80
C LEU A 86 2.84 11.16 13.13
N GLU A 87 3.79 12.10 13.12
CA GLU A 87 4.50 12.55 14.32
C GLU A 87 3.55 13.33 15.24
N GLY A 88 2.70 14.21 14.68
CA GLY A 88 1.65 14.92 15.42
C GLY A 88 0.62 13.98 16.05
N LYS A 89 0.35 12.82 15.43
CA LYS A 89 -0.47 11.73 15.99
C LYS A 89 0.27 10.89 17.04
N GLY A 90 1.58 11.10 17.24
CA GLY A 90 2.42 10.31 18.14
C GLY A 90 2.65 8.86 17.67
N LEU A 91 2.49 8.59 16.38
CA LEU A 91 2.66 7.25 15.78
C LEU A 91 4.10 6.98 15.34
N ILE A 92 4.84 8.04 15.08
CA ILE A 92 6.27 7.99 14.77
C ILE A 92 7.02 9.03 15.60
N GLU A 93 8.33 8.90 15.62
CA GLU A 93 9.27 9.85 16.20
C GLU A 93 10.47 10.04 15.27
N ARG A 94 11.01 11.27 15.24
CA ARG A 94 12.20 11.60 14.46
C ARG A 94 13.39 11.81 15.39
N HIS A 95 14.49 11.15 15.07
CA HIS A 95 15.75 11.27 15.78
C HIS A 95 16.78 11.89 14.84
N VAL A 96 17.38 13.00 15.26
CA VAL A 96 18.52 13.61 14.57
C VAL A 96 19.76 12.82 14.95
N ASP A 97 20.52 12.37 13.97
CA ASP A 97 21.80 11.70 14.21
C ASP A 97 22.79 12.71 14.83
N PRO A 98 23.34 12.43 16.03
CA PRO A 98 24.31 13.31 16.68
C PRO A 98 25.62 13.47 15.88
N GLN A 99 25.98 12.47 15.06
CA GLN A 99 27.21 12.42 14.27
C GLN A 99 27.03 13.01 12.87
N ASP A 100 25.81 13.00 12.34
CA ASP A 100 25.44 13.69 11.11
C ASP A 100 24.15 14.49 11.30
N ARG A 101 24.27 15.79 11.57
CA ARG A 101 23.10 16.69 11.74
C ARG A 101 22.21 16.76 10.49
N ARG A 102 22.63 16.22 9.35
CA ARG A 102 21.82 16.10 8.12
C ARG A 102 21.04 14.78 8.08
N GLY A 103 21.39 13.81 8.91
CA GLY A 103 20.73 12.50 9.03
C GLY A 103 19.58 12.55 10.02
N VAL A 104 18.34 12.63 9.53
CA VAL A 104 17.15 12.35 10.34
C VAL A 104 16.74 10.91 10.13
N SER A 105 16.60 10.16 11.21
CA SER A 105 16.01 8.82 11.21
C SER A 105 14.59 8.87 11.77
N VAL A 106 13.69 8.12 11.15
CA VAL A 106 12.29 7.99 11.56
C VAL A 106 12.11 6.61 12.17
N HIS A 107 11.47 6.58 13.33
CA HIS A 107 11.15 5.36 14.06
C HIS A 107 9.65 5.31 14.32
N ARG A 108 9.07 4.13 14.30
CA ARG A 108 7.70 3.95 14.80
C ARG A 108 7.70 3.97 16.33
N THR A 109 6.70 4.60 16.92
CA THR A 109 6.48 4.47 18.37
C THR A 109 5.79 3.13 18.66
N ARG A 110 5.77 2.70 19.93
CA ARG A 110 4.95 1.56 20.37
C ARG A 110 3.48 1.76 19.99
N ARG A 111 2.95 2.97 20.24
CA ARG A 111 1.59 3.37 19.86
C ARG A 111 1.36 3.25 18.35
N GLY A 112 2.35 3.64 17.55
CA GLY A 112 2.34 3.46 16.10
C GLY A 112 2.21 2.01 15.67
N ALA A 113 2.99 1.12 16.28
CA ALA A 113 2.95 -0.30 16.01
C ALA A 113 1.58 -0.91 16.38
N ASP A 114 1.08 -0.60 17.58
CA ASP A 114 -0.21 -1.09 18.08
C ASP A 114 -1.38 -0.59 17.21
N ASN A 115 -1.37 0.69 16.83
CA ASN A 115 -2.38 1.27 15.93
C ASN A 115 -2.36 0.59 14.56
N TYR A 116 -1.19 0.36 13.98
CA TYR A 116 -1.10 -0.31 12.67
C TYR A 116 -1.55 -1.77 12.73
N ALA A 117 -1.26 -2.48 13.82
CA ALA A 117 -1.73 -3.85 14.01
C ALA A 117 -3.27 -3.91 14.08
N LEU A 118 -3.89 -3.00 14.82
CA LEU A 118 -5.35 -2.90 14.92
C LEU A 118 -5.98 -2.54 13.57
N VAL A 119 -5.42 -1.55 12.86
CA VAL A 119 -5.83 -1.18 11.50
C VAL A 119 -5.77 -2.38 10.54
N ARG A 120 -4.66 -3.14 10.57
CA ARG A 120 -4.49 -4.34 9.73
C ARG A 120 -5.49 -5.42 10.05
N LYS A 121 -5.85 -5.60 11.32
CA LYS A 121 -6.88 -6.56 11.74
C LYS A 121 -8.25 -6.15 11.18
N GLU A 122 -8.65 -4.90 11.35
CA GLU A 122 -9.93 -4.40 10.83
C GLU A 122 -10.04 -4.53 9.30
N TRP A 123 -8.96 -4.24 8.57
CA TRP A 123 -8.91 -4.51 7.12
C TRP A 123 -9.06 -6.00 6.79
N GLY A 124 -8.37 -6.87 7.54
CA GLY A 124 -8.46 -8.32 7.38
C GLY A 124 -9.88 -8.84 7.60
N ASP A 125 -10.51 -8.40 8.69
CA ASP A 125 -11.89 -8.77 9.04
C ASP A 125 -12.88 -8.27 7.98
N ALA A 126 -12.70 -7.05 7.47
CA ALA A 126 -13.53 -6.47 6.42
C ALA A 126 -13.43 -7.23 5.08
N VAL A 127 -12.21 -7.61 4.68
CA VAL A 127 -11.97 -8.38 3.44
C VAL A 127 -12.50 -9.81 3.59
N SER A 128 -12.24 -10.46 4.73
CA SER A 128 -12.76 -11.80 5.02
C SER A 128 -14.29 -11.83 4.98
N ALA A 129 -14.96 -10.86 5.61
CA ALA A 129 -16.42 -10.75 5.58
C ALA A 129 -16.95 -10.53 4.15
N ALA A 130 -16.28 -9.71 3.34
CA ALA A 130 -16.66 -9.49 1.94
C ALA A 130 -16.51 -10.75 1.07
N ALA A 131 -15.55 -11.63 1.41
CA ALA A 131 -15.36 -12.93 0.80
C ALA A 131 -16.26 -14.03 1.40
N GLY A 132 -17.17 -13.71 2.32
CA GLY A 132 -17.99 -14.70 3.02
C GLY A 132 -17.20 -15.66 3.92
N GLY A 133 -15.97 -15.29 4.31
CA GLY A 133 -15.06 -16.15 5.06
C GLY A 133 -14.40 -17.25 4.23
N ASP A 134 -14.62 -17.30 2.91
CA ASP A 134 -13.99 -18.29 2.04
C ASP A 134 -12.48 -18.02 1.90
N ALA A 135 -11.68 -19.01 2.27
CA ALA A 135 -10.22 -18.96 2.18
C ALA A 135 -9.65 -19.95 1.14
N SER A 136 -10.51 -20.67 0.39
CA SER A 136 -10.10 -21.76 -0.50
C SER A 136 -9.09 -21.35 -1.58
N GLY A 137 -9.18 -20.12 -2.09
CA GLY A 137 -8.24 -19.54 -3.07
C GLY A 137 -7.31 -18.47 -2.51
N LEU A 138 -7.28 -18.26 -1.20
CA LEU A 138 -6.60 -17.11 -0.60
C LEU A 138 -5.07 -17.17 -0.78
N ASP A 139 -4.47 -18.34 -0.56
CA ASP A 139 -3.02 -18.51 -0.67
C ASP A 139 -2.51 -18.30 -2.10
N GLU A 140 -3.24 -18.85 -3.08
CA GLU A 140 -2.93 -18.67 -4.51
C GLU A 140 -3.05 -17.21 -4.93
N ALA A 141 -4.11 -16.52 -4.50
CA ALA A 141 -4.29 -15.09 -4.75
C ALA A 141 -3.16 -14.25 -4.13
N ILE A 142 -2.79 -14.53 -2.87
CA ILE A 142 -1.67 -13.85 -2.19
C ILE A 142 -0.35 -14.08 -2.94
N ALA A 143 -0.08 -15.31 -3.37
CA ALA A 143 1.13 -15.64 -4.11
C ALA A 143 1.22 -14.87 -5.43
N LEU A 144 0.12 -14.82 -6.21
CA LEU A 144 0.05 -14.06 -7.45
C LEU A 144 0.28 -12.56 -7.21
N LEU A 145 -0.43 -11.98 -6.24
CA LEU A 145 -0.32 -10.55 -5.92
C LEU A 145 1.08 -10.18 -5.43
N ARG A 146 1.75 -11.04 -4.66
CA ARG A 146 3.16 -10.83 -4.25
C ARG A 146 4.12 -10.85 -5.43
N SER A 147 3.91 -11.76 -6.39
CA SER A 147 4.73 -11.80 -7.61
C SER A 147 4.57 -10.51 -8.42
N ILE A 148 3.33 -10.02 -8.58
CA ILE A 148 3.02 -8.76 -9.25
C ILE A 148 3.65 -7.57 -8.50
N GLU A 149 3.50 -7.50 -7.17
CA GLU A 149 4.10 -6.46 -6.33
C GLU A 149 5.62 -6.39 -6.53
N ALA A 150 6.30 -7.52 -6.45
CA ALA A 150 7.75 -7.60 -6.63
C ALA A 150 8.19 -7.11 -8.02
N GLY A 151 7.48 -7.52 -9.09
CA GLY A 151 7.75 -7.08 -10.45
C GLY A 151 7.54 -5.57 -10.66
N LEU A 152 6.47 -5.01 -10.09
CA LEU A 152 6.19 -3.57 -10.15
C LEU A 152 7.20 -2.74 -9.34
N ILE A 153 7.65 -3.24 -8.18
CA ILE A 153 8.70 -2.57 -7.39
C ILE A 153 10.03 -2.58 -8.15
N ALA A 154 10.41 -3.71 -8.75
CA ALA A 154 11.66 -3.84 -9.49
C ALA A 154 11.74 -2.93 -10.73
N THR A 155 10.59 -2.64 -11.36
CA THR A 155 10.47 -1.80 -12.56
C THR A 155 10.11 -0.34 -12.26
N ARG A 156 10.03 0.03 -10.96
CA ARG A 156 9.64 1.38 -10.54
C ARG A 156 10.58 2.42 -11.20
N PRO A 157 10.04 3.46 -11.87
CA PRO A 157 10.84 4.54 -12.41
C PRO A 157 11.65 5.18 -11.28
N LYS A 158 12.98 5.24 -11.43
CA LYS A 158 13.80 6.05 -10.52
C LYS A 158 13.34 7.50 -10.67
N GLY A 159 12.97 8.13 -9.55
CA GLY A 159 12.34 9.44 -9.52
C GLY A 159 13.03 10.45 -10.43
N SER A 160 12.22 11.36 -10.98
CA SER A 160 12.52 12.43 -11.92
C SER A 160 13.54 13.50 -11.46
N ASP A 161 14.54 13.15 -10.64
CA ASP A 161 15.72 13.97 -10.36
C ASP A 161 16.79 13.82 -11.47
N ASP A 162 16.73 12.74 -12.25
CA ASP A 162 17.78 12.42 -13.25
C ASP A 162 17.52 13.05 -14.64
N ARG A 163 16.32 13.60 -14.85
CA ARG A 163 15.98 14.40 -16.05
C ARG A 163 16.36 15.88 -15.91
N ALA A 164 16.45 16.41 -14.69
CA ALA A 164 16.89 17.77 -14.43
C ALA A 164 18.42 17.94 -14.48
N ARG A 165 19.20 16.85 -14.37
CA ARG A 165 20.68 16.86 -14.39
C ARG A 165 21.31 16.62 -15.77
N ARG A 166 20.53 16.26 -16.79
CA ARG A 166 21.01 16.01 -18.17
C ARG A 166 20.62 17.11 -19.16
N GLY A 167 20.17 18.26 -18.65
CA GLY A 167 19.68 19.39 -19.45
C GLY A 167 20.22 20.73 -19.00
N SER A 168 21.49 20.77 -18.57
CA SER A 168 22.20 22.02 -18.29
C SER A 168 23.57 22.01 -18.93
#